data_AF-A0A0A6UK07-F1
#
_entry.id   AF-A0A0A6UK07-F1
#
_cell.length_a   1.000
_cell.length_b   1.000
_cell.length_c   1.000
_cell.angle_alpha   90.00
_cell.angle_beta   90.00
_cell.angle_gamma   90.00
#
_symmetry.space_group_name_H-M   'P 1'
#
loop_
_entity.id
_entity.type
_entity.pdbx_description
1 polymer ?
#
loop_
_entity_poly.entity_id
_entity_poly.type
_entity_poly.pdbx_seq_one_letter_code
_entity_poly.pdbx_strand_id
1 'polypeptide(L)'
;MTAPIVVVMASESAPFCRRLVDQGSVIAAIGMRSHLTVPDSASFTSAFYRELLPLLAGAASGSGAVPVDLAALVTPARRALAQRDRRSAVWTMPIVYTPRQTLIARAVTAEAVTNLARADVFDEFLTRLPPETPAEVTAEIQAGRDQARSQAYGIVTDAFDRESAKAGADLLRPSLDHPALISPGMLGEMTEVLTYSPRTLKEVQDSLRRMAVVFDELPPLRRYHAVRMAVADRLIAALHTSVSDPRWFEALAIDWSRRYRFALLEAARPDEDVSAAWQSFFRRAVNMTVSRHDAAALGMNVALNLDLPLTLVRTWEEFGAPDGEAPGHDYLLFRRILKNEVPALFTMSARIARRQNEPRFQPLDGWTRAMFADVFSGRAWDQALRLWPLHDDLADRGVARETLDAATAQLGELLMERSL
;
A
#
# COMPACT_ATOMS: atom_id res chain seq x y z
N MET A 1 1.58 -16.40 9.29
CA MET A 1 1.08 -15.17 8.63
C MET A 1 1.40 -13.92 9.44
N THR A 2 2.28 -13.04 8.96
CA THR A 2 2.43 -11.68 9.55
C THR A 2 1.18 -10.88 9.28
N ALA A 3 0.70 -10.09 10.21
CA ALA A 3 -0.31 -9.08 9.95
C ALA A 3 0.08 -7.82 10.72
N PRO A 4 0.03 -6.65 10.07
CA PRO A 4 0.48 -5.43 10.72
C PRO A 4 -0.46 -5.06 11.87
N ILE A 5 0.11 -4.54 12.96
CA ILE A 5 -0.64 -3.62 13.83
C ILE A 5 -0.77 -2.32 13.06
N VAL A 6 -1.99 -1.80 12.94
CA VAL A 6 -2.22 -0.50 12.32
C VAL A 6 -2.61 0.52 13.38
N VAL A 7 -1.76 1.53 13.58
CA VAL A 7 -2.07 2.68 14.43
C VAL A 7 -2.56 3.81 13.51
N VAL A 8 -3.88 4.07 13.51
CA VAL A 8 -4.48 5.12 12.67
C VAL A 8 -4.82 6.33 13.51
N MET A 9 -3.98 7.36 13.40
CA MET A 9 -4.20 8.66 14.03
C MET A 9 -4.91 9.63 13.09
N ALA A 10 -6.11 9.27 12.68
CA ALA A 10 -6.98 10.14 11.90
C ALA A 10 -8.27 10.38 12.68
N SER A 11 -8.92 11.52 12.44
CA SER A 11 -10.22 11.85 13.01
C SER A 11 -11.21 10.74 12.76
N GLU A 12 -11.94 10.36 13.81
CA GLU A 12 -13.03 9.37 13.71
C GLU A 12 -12.59 8.05 13.06
N SER A 13 -11.31 7.68 13.21
CA SER A 13 -10.77 6.43 12.68
C SER A 13 -11.21 5.20 13.48
N ALA A 14 -11.86 5.36 14.63
CA ALA A 14 -12.28 4.25 15.48
C ALA A 14 -13.22 3.24 14.77
N PRO A 15 -14.33 3.63 14.12
CA PRO A 15 -15.14 2.71 13.32
C PRO A 15 -14.35 2.04 12.19
N PHE A 16 -13.41 2.75 11.56
CA PHE A 16 -12.55 2.19 10.51
C PHE A 16 -11.60 1.11 11.05
N CYS A 17 -10.89 1.41 12.13
CA CYS A 17 -9.99 0.46 12.79
C CYS A 17 -10.75 -0.78 13.29
N ARG A 18 -11.98 -0.59 13.78
CA ARG A 18 -12.86 -1.70 14.12
C ARG A 18 -13.14 -2.59 12.91
N ARG A 19 -13.57 -2.00 11.78
CA ARG A 19 -13.83 -2.75 10.55
C ARG A 19 -12.60 -3.53 10.10
N LEU A 20 -11.42 -2.91 10.06
CA LEU A 20 -10.18 -3.59 9.68
C LEU A 20 -9.88 -4.83 10.54
N VAL A 21 -10.15 -4.77 11.85
CA VAL A 21 -9.93 -5.89 12.77
C VAL A 21 -11.03 -6.93 12.65
N ASP A 22 -12.31 -6.52 12.64
CA ASP A 22 -13.46 -7.41 12.48
C ASP A 22 -13.41 -8.16 11.12
N GLN A 23 -12.78 -7.55 10.10
CA GLN A 23 -12.58 -8.10 8.76
C GLN A 23 -11.26 -8.89 8.60
N GLY A 24 -10.45 -9.03 9.65
CA GLY A 24 -9.16 -9.72 9.61
C GLY A 24 -8.09 -9.07 8.72
N SER A 25 -8.35 -7.86 8.21
CA SER A 25 -7.39 -7.11 7.37
C SER A 25 -6.15 -6.69 8.14
N VAL A 26 -6.30 -6.50 9.45
CA VAL A 26 -5.22 -6.24 10.40
C VAL A 26 -5.50 -7.05 11.66
N ILE A 27 -4.45 -7.53 12.32
CA ILE A 27 -4.61 -8.30 13.56
C ILE A 27 -4.87 -7.43 14.77
N ALA A 28 -4.60 -6.14 14.69
CA ALA A 28 -5.05 -5.20 15.69
C ALA A 28 -4.94 -3.78 15.15
N ALA A 29 -5.76 -2.89 15.70
CA ALA A 29 -5.74 -1.50 15.32
C ALA A 29 -5.97 -0.58 16.52
N ILE A 30 -5.38 0.61 16.45
CA ILE A 30 -5.70 1.71 17.35
C ILE A 30 -6.37 2.79 16.52
N GLY A 31 -7.63 3.09 16.82
CA GLY A 31 -8.38 4.17 16.19
C GLY A 31 -8.70 5.30 17.16
N MET A 32 -9.07 6.47 16.65
CA MET A 32 -9.43 7.63 17.45
C MET A 32 -10.94 7.88 17.34
N ARG A 33 -11.61 8.13 18.47
CA ARG A 33 -13.04 8.51 18.48
C ARG A 33 -13.30 9.88 17.84
N SER A 34 -12.30 10.76 17.85
CA SER A 34 -12.39 12.11 17.32
C SER A 34 -10.97 12.63 16.98
N HIS A 35 -10.88 13.86 16.50
CA HIS A 35 -9.64 14.49 16.06
C HIS A 35 -8.68 14.74 17.25
N LEU A 36 -7.44 14.27 17.13
CA LEU A 36 -6.34 14.71 18.00
C LEU A 36 -5.65 15.93 17.39
N THR A 37 -5.42 16.98 18.16
CA THR A 37 -4.57 18.08 17.67
C THR A 37 -3.17 17.55 17.34
N VAL A 38 -2.42 18.23 16.47
CA VAL A 38 -1.04 17.80 16.12
C VAL A 38 -0.17 17.60 17.37
N PRO A 39 -0.18 18.50 18.38
CA PRO A 39 0.56 18.28 19.62
C PRO A 39 0.08 17.07 20.45
N ASP A 40 -1.23 16.80 20.49
CA ASP A 40 -1.78 15.63 21.18
C ASP A 40 -1.38 14.34 20.46
N SER A 41 -1.47 14.32 19.14
CA SER A 41 -1.05 13.20 18.31
C SER A 41 0.43 12.88 18.53
N ALA A 42 1.30 13.89 18.57
CA ALA A 42 2.73 13.71 18.83
C ALA A 42 3.01 13.20 20.26
N SER A 43 2.28 13.70 21.25
CA SER A 43 2.38 13.24 22.64
C SER A 43 1.95 11.77 22.77
N PHE A 44 0.84 11.40 22.13
CA PHE A 44 0.35 10.03 22.11
C PHE A 44 1.34 9.07 21.45
N THR A 45 1.83 9.37 20.24
CA THR A 45 2.79 8.48 19.55
C THR A 45 4.08 8.33 20.31
N SER A 46 4.66 9.43 20.80
CA SER A 46 5.92 9.38 21.52
C SER A 46 5.81 8.46 22.75
N ALA A 47 4.72 8.56 23.51
CA ALA A 47 4.49 7.73 24.67
C ALA A 47 4.19 6.26 24.28
N PHE A 48 3.38 6.03 23.25
CA PHE A 48 3.08 4.68 22.76
C PHE A 48 4.33 3.95 22.26
N TYR A 49 5.11 4.57 21.38
CA TYR A 49 6.31 3.96 20.81
C TYR A 49 7.44 3.79 21.83
N ARG A 50 7.51 4.63 22.87
CA ARG A 50 8.46 4.45 23.97
C ARG A 50 8.28 3.12 24.69
N GLU A 51 7.04 2.64 24.80
CA GLU A 51 6.71 1.37 25.43
C GLU A 51 6.79 0.20 24.45
N LEU A 52 6.35 0.42 23.19
CA LEU A 52 6.35 -0.62 22.17
C LEU A 52 7.77 -1.00 21.71
N LEU A 53 8.66 -0.03 21.48
CA LEU A 53 9.98 -0.29 20.91
C LEU A 53 10.86 -1.21 21.78
N PRO A 54 10.95 -1.06 23.12
CA PRO A 54 11.69 -2.00 23.95
C PRO A 54 11.14 -3.44 23.90
N LEU A 55 9.81 -3.62 23.82
CA LEU A 55 9.22 -4.95 23.67
C LEU A 55 9.63 -5.58 22.34
N LEU A 56 9.58 -4.80 21.26
CA LEU A 56 9.98 -5.26 19.93
C LEU A 56 11.49 -5.54 19.84
N ALA A 57 12.32 -4.73 20.51
CA ALA A 57 13.76 -4.97 20.62
C ALA A 57 14.05 -6.27 21.40
N GLY A 58 13.36 -6.50 22.53
CA GLY A 58 13.47 -7.75 23.28
C GLY A 58 13.07 -8.98 22.46
N ALA A 59 12.01 -8.86 21.66
CA ALA A 59 11.57 -9.91 20.73
C ALA A 59 12.56 -10.16 19.58
N ALA A 60 13.41 -9.18 19.25
CA ALA A 60 14.42 -9.29 18.21
C ALA A 60 15.75 -9.86 18.72
N SER A 61 16.14 -9.51 19.95
CA SER A 61 17.37 -10.02 20.56
C SER A 61 17.23 -11.45 21.11
N GLY A 62 16.00 -11.90 21.39
CA GLY A 62 15.70 -13.27 21.80
C GLY A 62 15.26 -14.14 20.63
N SER A 63 15.45 -15.46 20.76
CA SER A 63 14.85 -16.47 19.86
C SER A 63 13.35 -16.70 20.13
N GLY A 64 12.70 -15.82 20.90
CA GLY A 64 11.39 -16.04 21.49
C GLY A 64 10.32 -15.06 21.03
N ALA A 65 9.13 -15.59 20.80
CA ALA A 65 7.87 -14.86 20.69
C ALA A 65 7.59 -14.06 21.99
N VAL A 66 7.37 -12.75 21.87
CA VAL A 66 6.99 -11.89 23.01
C VAL A 66 5.50 -11.54 22.89
N PRO A 67 4.67 -11.85 23.90
CA PRO A 67 3.27 -11.43 23.89
C PRO A 67 3.16 -9.91 23.97
N VAL A 68 2.30 -9.33 23.13
CA VAL A 68 2.05 -7.89 23.07
C VAL A 68 0.64 -7.61 23.58
N ASP A 69 0.56 -6.94 24.73
CA ASP A 69 -0.68 -6.37 25.25
C ASP A 69 -0.83 -4.92 24.76
N LEU A 70 -1.59 -4.73 23.68
CA LEU A 70 -1.86 -3.40 23.14
C LEU A 70 -2.59 -2.49 24.12
N ALA A 71 -3.44 -3.02 25.00
CA ALA A 71 -4.14 -2.21 25.98
C ALA A 71 -3.17 -1.67 27.04
N ALA A 72 -2.20 -2.49 27.45
CA ALA A 72 -1.11 -2.06 28.31
C ALA A 72 -0.26 -0.96 27.63
N LEU A 73 0.06 -1.12 26.34
CA LEU A 73 0.83 -0.12 25.58
C LEU A 73 0.11 1.22 25.41
N VAL A 74 -1.21 1.21 25.25
CA VAL A 74 -2.00 2.44 25.10
C VAL A 74 -2.18 3.18 26.43
N THR A 75 -2.04 2.51 27.56
CA THR A 75 -2.28 3.11 28.88
C THR A 75 -1.32 4.28 29.20
N PRO A 76 0.02 4.13 29.06
CA PRO A 76 0.95 5.26 29.21
C PRO A 76 0.70 6.37 28.20
N ALA A 77 0.32 6.03 26.97
CA ALA A 77 0.01 7.01 25.93
C ALA A 77 -1.23 7.86 26.26
N ARG A 78 -2.30 7.24 26.79
CA ARG A 78 -3.46 7.97 27.32
C ARG A 78 -3.09 8.84 28.52
N ARG A 79 -2.20 8.37 29.40
CA ARG A 79 -1.73 9.16 30.56
C ARG A 79 -0.98 10.41 30.11
N ALA A 80 -0.13 10.31 29.07
CA ALA A 80 0.58 11.46 28.51
C ALA A 80 -0.40 12.52 27.97
N LEU A 81 -1.44 12.10 27.25
CA LEU A 81 -2.53 12.98 26.82
C LEU A 81 -3.22 13.66 28.01
N ALA A 82 -3.58 12.89 29.04
CA ALA A 82 -4.28 13.40 30.22
C ALA A 82 -3.42 14.41 31.01
N GLN A 83 -2.10 14.24 31.04
CA GLN A 83 -1.19 15.16 31.73
C GLN A 83 -1.08 16.51 31.02
N ARG A 84 -1.16 16.51 29.68
CA ARG A 84 -1.06 17.73 28.88
C ARG A 84 -2.29 18.62 29.03
N ASP A 85 -3.47 18.01 29.06
CA ASP A 85 -4.72 18.70 29.30
C ASP A 85 -5.68 17.82 30.13
N ARG A 86 -5.63 18.01 31.45
CA ARG A 86 -6.47 17.26 32.40
C ARG A 86 -7.96 17.59 32.29
N ARG A 87 -8.31 18.73 31.69
CA ARG A 87 -9.71 19.15 31.52
C ARG A 87 -10.31 18.58 30.24
N SER A 88 -9.45 18.20 29.30
CA SER A 88 -9.85 17.57 28.05
C SER A 88 -10.09 16.07 28.21
N ALA A 89 -11.15 15.57 27.58
CA ALA A 89 -11.44 14.14 27.46
C ALA A 89 -10.63 13.45 26.34
N VAL A 90 -9.67 14.16 25.72
CA VAL A 90 -8.85 13.67 24.59
C VAL A 90 -8.12 12.36 24.90
N TRP A 91 -7.72 12.12 26.15
CA TRP A 91 -7.08 10.86 26.56
C TRP A 91 -7.99 9.62 26.44
N THR A 92 -9.31 9.80 26.31
CA THR A 92 -10.27 8.71 26.09
C THR A 92 -10.45 8.37 24.61
N MET A 93 -9.91 9.18 23.70
CA MET A 93 -10.12 9.04 22.26
C MET A 93 -9.47 7.80 21.62
N PRO A 94 -8.25 7.37 22.00
CA PRO A 94 -7.66 6.17 21.43
C PRO A 94 -8.45 4.94 21.85
N ILE A 95 -8.94 4.12 20.92
CA ILE A 95 -9.59 2.83 21.15
C ILE A 95 -8.72 1.73 20.54
N VAL A 96 -8.46 0.69 21.32
CA VAL A 96 -7.77 -0.52 20.86
C VAL A 96 -8.82 -1.52 20.37
N TYR A 97 -8.60 -2.01 19.16
CA TYR A 97 -9.31 -3.13 18.56
C TYR A 97 -8.31 -4.28 18.44
N THR A 98 -8.59 -5.39 19.10
CA THR A 98 -7.79 -6.61 19.04
C THR A 98 -8.73 -7.80 18.96
N PRO A 99 -8.40 -8.85 18.21
CA PRO A 99 -9.07 -10.13 18.32
C PRO A 99 -8.91 -10.66 19.74
N ARG A 100 -9.71 -11.65 20.11
CA ARG A 100 -9.57 -12.37 21.40
C ARG A 100 -8.23 -13.12 21.54
N GLN A 101 -7.44 -13.19 20.47
CA GLN A 101 -6.16 -13.87 20.45
C GLN A 101 -5.03 -12.97 20.97
N THR A 102 -4.06 -13.57 21.65
CA THR A 102 -2.85 -12.88 22.10
C THR A 102 -1.99 -12.49 20.91
N LEU A 103 -1.64 -11.22 20.80
CA LEU A 103 -0.69 -10.74 19.79
C LEU A 103 0.71 -11.16 20.17
N ILE A 104 1.51 -11.58 19.20
CA ILE A 104 2.88 -12.03 19.43
C ILE A 104 3.83 -11.25 18.50
N ALA A 105 4.77 -10.54 19.09
CA ALA A 105 5.90 -9.96 18.38
C ALA A 105 7.02 -11.00 18.25
N ARG A 106 7.60 -11.10 17.05
CA ARG A 106 8.81 -11.87 16.77
C ARG A 106 9.64 -11.13 15.72
N ALA A 107 10.96 -11.34 15.71
CA ALA A 107 11.78 -10.90 14.58
C ALA A 107 11.22 -11.51 13.29
N VAL A 108 10.87 -10.68 12.32
CA VAL A 108 10.15 -11.16 11.13
C VAL A 108 11.10 -11.59 10.02
N THR A 109 12.27 -10.98 9.87
CA THR A 109 13.21 -11.31 8.78
C THR A 109 14.69 -10.99 9.15
N ALA A 110 15.65 -11.52 8.38
CA ALA A 110 17.06 -11.09 8.45
C ALA A 110 17.26 -9.61 8.03
N GLU A 111 16.36 -9.09 7.19
CA GLU A 111 16.33 -7.67 6.80
C GLU A 111 15.84 -6.79 7.95
N ALA A 112 14.95 -7.29 8.81
CA ALA A 112 14.57 -6.62 10.05
C ALA A 112 15.76 -6.47 11.00
N VAL A 113 16.60 -7.50 11.14
CA VAL A 113 17.88 -7.42 11.89
C VAL A 113 18.81 -6.38 11.25
N THR A 114 18.87 -6.32 9.93
CA THR A 114 19.69 -5.34 9.20
C THR A 114 19.15 -3.90 9.35
N ASN A 115 17.84 -3.71 9.35
CA ASN A 115 17.19 -2.41 9.56
C ASN A 115 17.31 -1.94 11.01
N LEU A 116 17.30 -2.87 11.97
CA LEU A 116 17.68 -2.63 13.36
C LEU A 116 19.13 -2.18 13.48
N ALA A 117 20.07 -2.92 12.88
CA ALA A 117 21.48 -2.53 12.87
C ALA A 117 21.69 -1.15 12.21
N ARG A 118 20.92 -0.83 11.15
CA ARG A 118 20.93 0.50 10.53
C ARG A 118 20.36 1.58 11.46
N ALA A 119 19.33 1.28 12.24
CA ALA A 119 18.83 2.18 13.27
C ALA A 119 19.85 2.44 14.38
N ASP A 120 20.60 1.41 14.81
CA ASP A 120 21.65 1.54 15.80
C ASP A 120 22.81 2.43 15.29
N VAL A 121 23.16 2.32 14.00
CA VAL A 121 24.11 3.23 13.35
C VAL A 121 23.63 4.68 13.39
N PHE A 122 22.33 4.92 13.15
CA PHE A 122 21.77 6.27 13.27
C PHE A 122 21.80 6.78 14.72
N ASP A 123 21.51 5.93 15.71
CA ASP A 123 21.62 6.31 17.13
C ASP A 123 23.06 6.65 17.51
N GLU A 124 24.05 5.85 17.09
CA GLU A 124 25.46 6.16 17.29
C GLU A 124 25.84 7.50 16.65
N PHE A 125 25.37 7.76 15.43
CA PHE A 125 25.61 9.03 14.74
C PHE A 125 25.02 10.22 15.50
N LEU A 126 23.77 10.10 15.97
CA LEU A 126 23.09 11.13 16.75
C LEU A 126 23.82 11.45 18.06
N THR A 127 24.45 10.47 18.70
CA THR A 127 25.24 10.70 19.94
C THR A 127 26.58 11.40 19.69
N ARG A 128 27.08 11.39 18.45
CA ARG A 128 28.37 11.99 18.06
C ARG A 128 28.23 13.33 17.35
N LEU A 129 27.01 13.79 17.08
CA LEU A 129 26.79 15.08 16.44
C LEU A 129 27.33 16.22 17.32
N PRO A 130 28.12 17.17 16.76
CA PRO A 130 28.52 18.37 17.48
C PRO A 130 27.30 19.19 17.94
N PRO A 131 27.36 19.88 19.08
CA PRO A 131 26.25 20.67 19.60
C PRO A 131 25.80 21.81 18.66
N GLU A 132 26.69 22.26 17.76
CA GLU A 132 26.42 23.23 16.71
C GLU A 132 25.73 22.66 15.45
N THR A 133 25.41 21.36 15.43
CA THR A 133 24.73 20.73 14.28
C THR A 133 23.37 21.39 14.05
N PRO A 134 23.06 21.82 12.80
CA PRO A 134 21.76 22.39 12.50
C PRO A 134 20.61 21.46 12.88
N ALA A 135 19.53 22.03 13.44
CA ALA A 135 18.37 21.26 13.89
C ALA A 135 17.73 20.44 12.77
N GLU A 136 17.77 20.95 11.53
CA GLU A 136 17.23 20.30 10.33
C GLU A 136 17.96 18.99 10.02
N VAL A 137 19.29 18.99 10.13
CA VAL A 137 20.13 17.80 9.90
C VAL A 137 19.88 16.75 10.99
N THR A 138 19.73 17.20 12.24
CA THR A 138 19.40 16.31 13.36
C THR A 138 18.03 15.67 13.17
N ALA A 139 17.03 16.44 12.73
CA ALA A 139 15.69 15.95 12.45
C ALA A 139 15.66 14.95 11.28
N GLU A 140 16.45 15.17 10.24
CA GLU A 140 16.57 14.25 9.10
C GLU A 140 17.18 12.89 9.52
N ILE A 141 18.23 12.91 10.33
CA ILE A 141 18.87 11.69 10.85
C ILE A 141 17.91 10.93 11.80
N GLN A 142 17.17 11.66 12.64
CA GLN A 142 16.13 11.06 13.50
C GLN A 142 15.00 10.42 12.67
N ALA A 143 14.56 11.09 11.60
CA ALA A 143 13.56 10.52 10.70
C ALA A 143 14.06 9.24 10.01
N GLY A 144 15.33 9.21 9.58
CA GLY A 144 15.97 8.02 9.02
C GLY A 144 16.04 6.85 10.00
N ARG A 145 16.37 7.12 11.28
CA ARG A 145 16.33 6.13 12.36
C ARG A 145 14.93 5.58 12.58
N ASP A 146 13.95 6.46 12.75
CA ASP A 146 12.58 6.08 13.08
C ASP A 146 11.96 5.27 11.93
N GLN A 147 12.29 5.63 10.68
CA GLN A 147 11.95 4.86 9.49
C GLN A 147 12.57 3.46 9.52
N ALA A 148 13.88 3.35 9.76
CA ALA A 148 14.57 2.06 9.83
C ALA A 148 13.98 1.14 10.92
N ARG A 149 13.66 1.69 12.10
CA ARG A 149 12.99 0.95 13.18
C ARG A 149 11.59 0.51 12.79
N SER A 150 10.79 1.38 12.18
CA SER A 150 9.42 1.04 11.76
C SER A 150 9.38 -0.10 10.74
N GLN A 151 10.43 -0.26 9.94
CA GLN A 151 10.58 -1.31 8.93
C GLN A 151 11.15 -2.61 9.49
N ALA A 152 11.61 -2.63 10.75
CA ALA A 152 12.25 -3.79 11.38
C ALA A 152 11.28 -4.73 12.11
N TYR A 153 9.98 -4.40 12.19
CA TYR A 153 9.05 -5.14 13.05
C TYR A 153 7.74 -5.48 12.35
N GLY A 154 7.23 -6.68 12.65
CA GLY A 154 5.89 -7.12 12.28
C GLY A 154 5.35 -8.08 13.34
N ILE A 155 4.02 -8.14 13.46
CA ILE A 155 3.33 -9.03 14.39
C ILE A 155 2.66 -10.13 13.57
N VAL A 156 2.54 -11.34 14.12
CA VAL A 156 2.29 -12.56 13.34
C VAL A 156 1.24 -13.44 14.00
N THR A 157 0.41 -14.10 13.20
CA THR A 157 -0.44 -15.25 13.54
C THR A 157 0.12 -16.51 12.87
N ASP A 158 -0.12 -17.70 13.42
CA ASP A 158 0.63 -18.90 13.01
C ASP A 158 0.05 -19.69 11.81
N ALA A 159 -1.15 -19.38 11.30
CA ALA A 159 -1.73 -20.10 10.14
C ALA A 159 -2.61 -19.22 9.23
N PHE A 160 -2.74 -19.60 7.95
CA PHE A 160 -3.79 -19.08 7.06
C PHE A 160 -5.13 -19.73 7.45
N ASP A 161 -6.08 -18.89 7.86
CA ASP A 161 -7.43 -19.32 8.21
C ASP A 161 -8.37 -19.00 7.05
N ARG A 162 -8.74 -20.03 6.31
CA ARG A 162 -9.61 -19.96 5.12
C ARG A 162 -10.97 -19.36 5.45
N GLU A 163 -11.57 -19.72 6.58
CA GLU A 163 -12.90 -19.22 6.95
C GLU A 163 -12.83 -17.75 7.33
N SER A 164 -11.81 -17.36 8.11
CA SER A 164 -11.58 -15.95 8.44
C SER A 164 -11.27 -15.10 7.21
N ALA A 165 -10.46 -15.61 6.28
CA ALA A 165 -10.14 -14.91 5.03
C ALA A 165 -11.39 -14.72 4.16
N LYS A 166 -12.20 -15.77 3.99
CA LYS A 166 -13.47 -15.70 3.25
C LYS A 166 -14.47 -14.74 3.90
N ALA A 167 -14.66 -14.83 5.22
CA ALA A 167 -15.52 -13.91 5.95
C ALA A 167 -15.03 -12.46 5.81
N GLY A 168 -13.72 -12.23 5.86
CA GLY A 168 -13.10 -10.94 5.59
C GLY A 168 -13.42 -10.45 4.18
N ALA A 169 -13.22 -11.27 3.15
CA ALA A 169 -13.51 -10.93 1.76
C ALA A 169 -15.00 -10.56 1.55
N ASP A 170 -15.92 -11.35 2.11
CA ASP A 170 -17.37 -11.09 1.99
C ASP A 170 -17.78 -9.80 2.73
N LEU A 171 -17.17 -9.50 3.88
CA LEU A 171 -17.39 -8.25 4.61
C LEU A 171 -16.75 -7.03 3.95
N LEU A 172 -15.66 -7.22 3.20
CA LEU A 172 -14.93 -6.18 2.49
C LEU A 172 -15.53 -5.88 1.12
N ARG A 173 -16.23 -6.85 0.52
CA ARG A 173 -16.85 -6.70 -0.79
C ARG A 173 -17.86 -5.56 -0.72
N PRO A 174 -17.59 -4.42 -1.36
CA PRO A 174 -18.52 -3.31 -1.31
C PRO A 174 -19.79 -3.71 -2.08
N SER A 175 -20.96 -3.22 -1.63
CA SER A 175 -22.22 -3.39 -2.38
C SER A 175 -22.13 -2.55 -3.65
N LEU A 176 -21.63 -3.14 -4.73
CA LEU A 176 -21.45 -2.45 -6.00
C LEU A 176 -22.56 -2.88 -6.95
N ASP A 177 -23.43 -1.94 -7.31
CA ASP A 177 -24.24 -2.09 -8.52
C ASP A 177 -23.29 -2.10 -9.73
N HIS A 178 -23.63 -2.90 -10.75
CA HIS A 178 -22.81 -3.14 -11.95
C HIS A 178 -23.31 -2.34 -13.18
N PRO A 179 -23.32 -1.00 -13.21
CA PRO A 179 -23.50 -0.33 -14.49
C PRO A 179 -22.29 -0.63 -15.38
N ALA A 180 -22.50 -0.91 -16.66
CA ALA A 180 -21.42 -1.04 -17.62
C ALA A 180 -20.52 0.20 -17.57
N LEU A 181 -19.26 -0.01 -17.19
CA LEU A 181 -18.33 1.07 -16.83
C LEU A 181 -17.70 1.73 -18.06
N ILE A 182 -17.65 1.01 -19.19
CA ILE A 182 -17.11 1.49 -20.47
C ILE A 182 -18.22 1.34 -21.52
N SER A 183 -18.51 2.41 -22.27
CA SER A 183 -19.57 2.37 -23.28
C SER A 183 -19.25 1.40 -24.43
N PRO A 184 -20.26 0.73 -25.04
CA PRO A 184 -20.07 -0.19 -26.16
C PRO A 184 -19.34 0.40 -27.39
N GLY A 185 -19.44 1.72 -27.62
CA GLY A 185 -18.73 2.39 -28.71
C GLY A 185 -17.22 2.46 -28.47
N MET A 186 -16.81 2.79 -27.24
CA MET A 186 -15.40 2.81 -26.85
C MET A 186 -14.78 1.42 -26.89
N LEU A 187 -15.59 0.41 -26.58
CA LEU A 187 -15.24 -1.00 -26.67
C LEU A 187 -14.77 -1.43 -28.07
N GLY A 188 -15.43 -0.97 -29.13
CA GLY A 188 -15.08 -1.34 -30.51
C GLY A 188 -13.65 -0.93 -30.88
N GLU A 189 -13.28 0.32 -30.55
CA GLU A 189 -11.94 0.84 -30.81
C GLU A 189 -10.88 0.27 -29.85
N MET A 190 -11.27 -0.03 -28.61
CA MET A 190 -10.34 -0.58 -27.61
C MET A 190 -10.08 -2.08 -27.79
N THR A 191 -11.04 -2.85 -28.32
CA THR A 191 -10.95 -4.32 -28.36
C THR A 191 -9.72 -4.80 -29.12
N GLU A 192 -9.40 -4.21 -30.28
CA GLU A 192 -8.19 -4.57 -31.03
C GLU A 192 -6.92 -4.30 -30.20
N VAL A 193 -6.82 -3.11 -29.61
CA VAL A 193 -5.66 -2.71 -28.80
C VAL A 193 -5.52 -3.56 -27.53
N LEU A 194 -6.63 -3.99 -26.93
CA LEU A 194 -6.65 -4.76 -25.69
C LEU A 194 -6.46 -6.27 -25.89
N THR A 195 -6.92 -6.84 -27.00
CA THR A 195 -6.74 -8.26 -27.34
C THR A 195 -5.32 -8.62 -27.77
N TYR A 196 -4.54 -7.64 -28.25
CA TYR A 196 -3.11 -7.82 -28.49
C TYR A 196 -2.40 -8.35 -27.23
N SER A 197 -1.38 -9.20 -27.34
CA SER A 197 -0.65 -9.69 -26.16
C SER A 197 0.82 -9.34 -26.27
N PRO A 198 1.26 -8.20 -25.69
CA PRO A 198 2.65 -7.77 -25.71
C PRO A 198 3.56 -8.86 -25.13
N ARG A 199 4.68 -9.12 -25.80
CA ARG A 199 5.73 -10.07 -25.42
C ARG A 199 7.04 -9.40 -25.05
N THR A 200 7.16 -8.10 -25.29
CA THR A 200 8.31 -7.28 -24.87
C THR A 200 7.84 -6.00 -24.18
N LEU A 201 8.70 -5.37 -23.38
CA LEU A 201 8.40 -4.08 -22.78
C LEU A 201 8.19 -2.98 -23.83
N LYS A 202 8.86 -3.09 -24.98
CA LYS A 202 8.65 -2.17 -26.10
C LYS A 202 7.24 -2.29 -26.66
N GLU A 203 6.75 -3.51 -26.86
CA GLU A 203 5.37 -3.77 -27.29
C GLU A 203 4.34 -3.32 -26.25
N VAL A 204 4.66 -3.43 -24.96
CA VAL A 204 3.85 -2.86 -23.87
C VAL A 204 3.75 -1.34 -24.03
N GLN A 205 4.87 -0.66 -24.20
CA GLN A 205 4.92 0.80 -24.40
C GLN A 205 4.11 1.22 -25.64
N ASP A 206 4.23 0.50 -26.75
CA ASP A 206 3.49 0.81 -27.98
C ASP A 206 1.99 0.52 -27.84
N SER A 207 1.61 -0.52 -27.08
CA SER A 207 0.22 -0.76 -26.71
C SER A 207 -0.34 0.35 -25.82
N LEU A 208 0.43 0.80 -24.82
CA LEU A 208 0.04 1.94 -23.98
C LEU A 208 -0.09 3.23 -24.80
N ARG A 209 0.79 3.51 -25.76
CA ARG A 209 0.63 4.67 -26.66
C ARG A 209 -0.66 4.62 -27.47
N ARG A 210 -1.01 3.45 -28.02
CA ARG A 210 -2.27 3.24 -28.75
C ARG A 210 -3.49 3.46 -27.85
N MET A 211 -3.48 2.92 -26.63
CA MET A 211 -4.54 3.16 -25.65
C MET A 211 -4.67 4.64 -25.26
N ALA A 212 -3.58 5.40 -25.24
CA ALA A 212 -3.62 6.82 -24.89
C ALA A 212 -4.47 7.64 -25.86
N VAL A 213 -4.48 7.30 -27.14
CA VAL A 213 -5.31 7.95 -28.16
C VAL A 213 -6.79 7.77 -27.83
N VAL A 214 -7.19 6.57 -27.37
CA VAL A 214 -8.58 6.28 -27.01
C VAL A 214 -8.98 6.93 -25.68
N PHE A 215 -8.04 7.00 -24.72
CA PHE A 215 -8.30 7.61 -23.41
C PHE A 215 -8.26 9.14 -23.38
N ASP A 216 -7.88 9.81 -24.47
CA ASP A 216 -7.90 11.28 -24.51
C ASP A 216 -9.32 11.84 -24.25
N GLU A 217 -10.36 11.06 -24.57
CA GLU A 217 -11.78 11.38 -24.31
C GLU A 217 -12.26 11.02 -22.88
N LEU A 218 -11.42 10.37 -22.05
CA LEU A 218 -11.73 9.99 -20.67
C LEU A 218 -10.70 10.59 -19.69
N PRO A 219 -10.86 11.86 -19.28
CA PRO A 219 -9.83 12.59 -18.55
C PRO A 219 -9.31 11.92 -17.26
N PRO A 220 -10.12 11.22 -16.45
CA PRO A 220 -9.61 10.53 -15.26
C PRO A 220 -8.77 9.28 -15.60
N LEU A 221 -9.20 8.46 -16.56
CA LEU A 221 -8.41 7.31 -17.04
C LEU A 221 -7.11 7.74 -17.69
N ARG A 222 -7.15 8.82 -18.48
CA ARG A 222 -5.97 9.42 -19.11
C ARG A 222 -4.85 9.69 -18.10
N ARG A 223 -5.20 10.13 -16.88
CA ARG A 223 -4.20 10.48 -15.87
C ARG A 223 -3.53 9.26 -15.28
N TYR A 224 -4.30 8.24 -14.93
CA TYR A 224 -3.75 6.95 -14.50
C TYR A 224 -2.88 6.33 -15.60
N HIS A 225 -3.36 6.39 -16.84
CA HIS A 225 -2.65 5.87 -18.02
C HIS A 225 -1.32 6.58 -18.25
N ALA A 226 -1.25 7.90 -18.06
CA ALA A 226 0.00 8.65 -18.11
C ALA A 226 1.03 8.18 -17.07
N VAL A 227 0.59 7.71 -15.90
CA VAL A 227 1.47 7.10 -14.89
C VAL A 227 2.05 5.78 -15.39
N ARG A 228 1.22 4.91 -15.95
CA ARG A 228 1.68 3.65 -16.56
C ARG A 228 2.69 3.89 -17.68
N MET A 229 2.46 4.89 -18.54
CA MET A 229 3.38 5.28 -19.61
C MET A 229 4.76 5.70 -19.08
N ALA A 230 4.81 6.61 -18.12
CA ALA A 230 6.07 7.09 -17.55
C ALA A 230 6.85 5.96 -16.85
N VAL A 231 6.14 5.09 -16.11
CA VAL A 231 6.76 3.92 -15.49
C VAL A 231 7.32 2.97 -16.56
N ALA A 232 6.56 2.67 -17.63
CA ALA A 232 7.04 1.83 -18.72
C ALA A 232 8.31 2.39 -19.39
N ASP A 233 8.38 3.70 -19.62
CA ASP A 233 9.56 4.37 -20.18
C ASP A 233 10.80 4.17 -19.29
N ARG A 234 10.64 4.29 -17.96
CA ARG A 234 11.72 4.05 -17.00
C ARG A 234 12.13 2.59 -16.89
N LEU A 235 11.17 1.67 -16.96
CA LEU A 235 11.46 0.23 -16.93
C LEU A 235 12.26 -0.18 -18.17
N ILE A 236 11.91 0.31 -19.36
CA ILE A 236 12.68 0.09 -20.59
C ILE A 236 14.11 0.63 -20.43
N ALA A 237 14.26 1.86 -19.93
CA ALA A 237 15.59 2.44 -19.71
C ALA A 237 16.43 1.58 -18.75
N ALA A 238 15.84 1.12 -17.65
CA ALA A 238 16.50 0.30 -16.64
C ALA A 238 16.91 -1.08 -17.17
N LEU A 239 16.08 -1.71 -18.01
CA LEU A 239 16.35 -3.00 -18.65
C LEU A 239 17.67 -2.98 -19.43
N HIS A 240 18.06 -1.84 -19.99
CA HIS A 240 19.28 -1.69 -20.77
C HIS A 240 20.54 -1.36 -19.95
N THR A 241 20.43 -1.02 -18.66
CA THR A 241 21.55 -0.42 -17.91
C THR A 241 21.83 -1.01 -16.54
N SER A 242 20.82 -1.52 -15.83
CA SER A 242 20.93 -1.67 -14.37
C SER A 242 20.33 -2.95 -13.81
N VAL A 243 19.73 -3.77 -14.67
CA VAL A 243 19.07 -5.04 -14.32
C VAL A 243 20.09 -6.18 -14.37
N SER A 244 20.08 -7.04 -13.36
CA SER A 244 20.92 -8.24 -13.26
C SER A 244 20.36 -9.43 -14.03
N ASP A 245 19.04 -9.67 -13.93
CA ASP A 245 18.30 -10.65 -14.73
C ASP A 245 17.25 -9.94 -15.62
N PRO A 246 17.62 -9.61 -16.88
CA PRO A 246 16.73 -8.95 -17.82
C PRO A 246 15.45 -9.74 -18.11
N ARG A 247 15.50 -11.07 -18.09
CA ARG A 247 14.35 -11.91 -18.42
C ARG A 247 13.31 -11.87 -17.31
N TRP A 248 13.75 -12.03 -16.06
CA TRP A 248 12.89 -11.92 -14.88
C TRP A 248 12.24 -10.53 -14.81
N PHE A 249 13.04 -9.48 -14.97
CA PHE A 249 12.57 -8.10 -14.87
C PHE A 249 11.56 -7.74 -15.97
N GLU A 250 11.83 -8.16 -17.22
CA GLU A 250 10.93 -7.92 -18.34
C GLU A 250 9.62 -8.68 -18.18
N ALA A 251 9.66 -9.95 -17.75
CA ALA A 251 8.48 -10.77 -17.48
C ALA A 251 7.57 -10.14 -16.41
N LEU A 252 8.16 -9.71 -15.28
CA LEU A 252 7.44 -9.00 -14.22
C LEU A 252 6.75 -7.74 -14.77
N ALA A 253 7.48 -6.92 -15.53
CA ALA A 253 6.95 -5.67 -16.06
C ALA A 253 5.83 -5.87 -17.09
N ILE A 254 5.97 -6.86 -17.98
CA ILE A 254 4.95 -7.23 -18.96
C ILE A 254 3.69 -7.72 -18.27
N ASP A 255 3.81 -8.65 -17.32
CA ASP A 255 2.65 -9.22 -16.66
C ASP A 255 1.93 -8.20 -15.77
N TRP A 256 2.67 -7.30 -15.11
CA TRP A 256 2.08 -6.19 -14.38
C TRP A 256 1.28 -5.24 -15.29
N SER A 257 1.73 -5.04 -16.53
CA SER A 257 0.99 -4.27 -17.54
C SER A 257 -0.24 -5.02 -18.05
N ARG A 258 -0.12 -6.33 -18.30
CA ARG A 258 -1.22 -7.18 -18.79
C ARG A 258 -2.43 -7.16 -17.86
N ARG A 259 -2.23 -7.12 -16.54
CA ARG A 259 -3.33 -7.09 -15.56
C ARG A 259 -4.29 -5.93 -15.74
N TYR A 260 -3.78 -4.71 -15.96
CA TYR A 260 -4.66 -3.56 -16.25
C TYR A 260 -5.43 -3.72 -17.56
N ARG A 261 -4.80 -4.31 -18.58
CA ARG A 261 -5.45 -4.56 -19.87
C ARG A 261 -6.56 -5.60 -19.74
N PHE A 262 -6.35 -6.64 -18.94
CA PHE A 262 -7.39 -7.61 -18.61
C PHE A 262 -8.52 -6.96 -17.84
N ALA A 263 -8.23 -6.15 -16.82
CA ALA A 263 -9.27 -5.42 -16.09
C ALA A 263 -10.10 -4.49 -17.01
N LEU A 264 -9.46 -3.84 -17.99
CA LEU A 264 -10.17 -3.06 -19.01
C LEU A 264 -11.05 -3.93 -19.89
N LEU A 265 -10.60 -5.12 -20.31
CA LEU A 265 -11.40 -6.06 -21.11
C LEU A 265 -12.61 -6.59 -20.31
N GLU A 266 -12.39 -6.98 -19.06
CA GLU A 266 -13.43 -7.44 -18.14
C GLU A 266 -14.47 -6.32 -17.94
N ALA A 267 -14.02 -5.08 -17.69
CA ALA A 267 -14.92 -3.94 -17.45
C ALA A 267 -15.74 -3.52 -18.67
N ALA A 268 -15.36 -4.06 -19.82
CA ALA A 268 -15.96 -3.79 -21.10
C ALA A 268 -16.95 -4.91 -21.50
N ARG A 269 -16.97 -6.04 -20.79
CA ARG A 269 -17.89 -7.14 -21.04
C ARG A 269 -18.96 -7.19 -19.94
N PRO A 270 -20.25 -7.06 -20.27
CA PRO A 270 -21.31 -6.98 -19.25
C PRO A 270 -21.45 -8.27 -18.43
N ASP A 271 -20.98 -9.41 -18.94
CA ASP A 271 -21.07 -10.72 -18.30
C ASP A 271 -19.79 -11.13 -17.55
N GLU A 272 -18.73 -10.31 -17.55
CA GLU A 272 -17.47 -10.62 -16.86
C GLU A 272 -17.37 -9.90 -15.51
N ASP A 273 -16.99 -10.65 -14.48
CA ASP A 273 -16.72 -10.12 -13.15
C ASP A 273 -15.34 -9.46 -13.11
N VAL A 274 -15.33 -8.13 -13.26
CA VAL A 274 -14.16 -7.33 -12.92
C VAL A 274 -13.84 -7.49 -11.44
N SER A 275 -12.57 -7.58 -11.07
CA SER A 275 -12.17 -7.56 -9.65
C SER A 275 -12.73 -6.33 -8.91
N ALA A 276 -13.13 -6.48 -7.66
CA ALA A 276 -13.77 -5.42 -6.87
C ALA A 276 -12.90 -4.15 -6.78
N ALA A 277 -11.58 -4.30 -6.71
CA ALA A 277 -10.63 -3.20 -6.68
C ALA A 277 -10.64 -2.40 -8.00
N TRP A 278 -10.60 -3.09 -9.14
CA TRP A 278 -10.70 -2.45 -10.44
C TRP A 278 -12.08 -1.84 -10.68
N GLN A 279 -13.17 -2.48 -10.25
CA GLN A 279 -14.52 -1.90 -10.29
C GLN A 279 -14.60 -0.59 -9.51
N SER A 280 -14.05 -0.56 -8.29
CA SER A 280 -13.99 0.66 -7.46
C SER A 280 -13.27 1.80 -8.20
N PHE A 281 -12.11 1.51 -8.80
CA PHE A 281 -11.40 2.48 -9.63
C PHE A 281 -12.23 2.95 -10.83
N PHE A 282 -12.74 2.04 -11.65
CA PHE A 282 -13.44 2.39 -12.89
C PHE A 282 -14.72 3.18 -12.63
N ARG A 283 -15.53 2.81 -11.63
CA ARG A 283 -16.73 3.57 -11.25
C ARG A 283 -16.39 5.01 -10.90
N ARG A 284 -15.32 5.19 -10.13
CA ARG A 284 -14.84 6.52 -9.70
C ARG A 284 -14.20 7.29 -10.85
N ALA A 285 -13.47 6.63 -11.73
CA ALA A 285 -12.82 7.24 -12.89
C ALA A 285 -13.82 7.65 -13.99
N VAL A 286 -14.96 6.98 -14.11
CA VAL A 286 -16.05 7.37 -15.02
C VAL A 286 -16.90 8.48 -14.41
N ASN A 287 -16.98 8.54 -13.08
CA ASN A 287 -17.65 9.61 -12.39
C ASN A 287 -16.80 10.90 -12.41
N MET A 288 -17.16 11.83 -13.30
CA MET A 288 -16.51 13.14 -13.48
C MET A 288 -16.53 14.04 -12.23
N THR A 289 -17.14 13.61 -11.12
CA THR A 289 -17.02 14.29 -9.82
C THR A 289 -15.68 14.07 -9.13
N VAL A 290 -14.98 12.98 -9.46
CA VAL A 290 -13.67 12.64 -8.88
C VAL A 290 -12.58 13.44 -9.59
N SER A 291 -11.64 14.01 -8.83
CA SER A 291 -10.54 14.72 -9.45
C SER A 291 -9.67 13.75 -10.26
N ARG A 292 -9.05 14.23 -11.34
CA ARG A 292 -8.11 13.42 -12.15
C ARG A 292 -6.95 12.87 -11.29
N HIS A 293 -6.64 13.56 -10.21
CA HIS A 293 -5.61 13.19 -9.25
C HIS A 293 -6.02 11.99 -8.40
N ASP A 294 -7.23 12.04 -7.85
CA ASP A 294 -7.82 10.96 -7.06
C ASP A 294 -8.00 9.69 -7.90
N ALA A 295 -8.42 9.82 -9.16
CA ALA A 295 -8.50 8.69 -10.08
C ALA A 295 -7.13 8.02 -10.27
N ALA A 296 -6.07 8.80 -10.51
CA ALA A 296 -4.72 8.24 -10.62
C ALA A 296 -4.25 7.57 -9.33
N ALA A 297 -4.59 8.11 -8.15
CA ALA A 297 -4.32 7.49 -6.86
C ALA A 297 -5.05 6.13 -6.72
N LEU A 298 -6.34 6.08 -7.05
CA LEU A 298 -7.12 4.84 -7.04
C LEU A 298 -6.52 3.78 -7.96
N GLY A 299 -6.20 4.12 -9.21
CA GLY A 299 -5.60 3.17 -10.15
C GLY A 299 -4.23 2.67 -9.67
N MET A 300 -3.44 3.53 -9.02
CA MET A 300 -2.17 3.10 -8.41
C MET A 300 -2.36 2.24 -7.17
N ASN A 301 -3.43 2.46 -6.40
CA ASN A 301 -3.78 1.58 -5.28
C ASN A 301 -4.01 0.16 -5.79
N VAL A 302 -4.82 -0.01 -6.84
CA VAL A 302 -5.06 -1.32 -7.44
C VAL A 302 -3.76 -1.91 -8.01
N ALA A 303 -3.00 -1.12 -8.76
CA ALA A 303 -1.77 -1.60 -9.40
C ALA A 303 -0.70 -2.08 -8.41
N LEU A 304 -0.60 -1.45 -7.23
CA LEU A 304 0.42 -1.78 -6.23
C LEU A 304 -0.06 -2.82 -5.22
N ASN A 305 -1.31 -2.75 -4.75
CA ASN A 305 -1.81 -3.62 -3.70
C ASN A 305 -2.47 -4.90 -4.22
N LEU A 306 -2.93 -4.93 -5.48
CA LEU A 306 -3.52 -6.13 -6.08
C LEU A 306 -2.64 -6.67 -7.23
N ASP A 307 -2.40 -5.87 -8.26
CA ASP A 307 -1.74 -6.38 -9.47
C ASP A 307 -0.30 -6.83 -9.20
N LEU A 308 0.52 -5.99 -8.56
CA LEU A 308 1.94 -6.28 -8.36
C LEU A 308 2.20 -7.56 -7.54
N PRO A 309 1.56 -7.80 -6.37
CA PRO A 309 1.71 -9.07 -5.65
C PRO A 309 1.35 -10.29 -6.51
N LEU A 310 0.21 -10.23 -7.21
CA LEU A 310 -0.23 -11.32 -8.06
C LEU A 310 0.68 -11.53 -9.27
N THR A 311 1.34 -10.46 -9.74
CA THR A 311 2.32 -10.53 -10.81
C THR A 311 3.60 -11.20 -10.31
N LEU A 312 4.09 -10.84 -9.13
CA LEU A 312 5.26 -11.47 -8.53
C LEU A 312 5.06 -12.98 -8.35
N VAL A 313 3.92 -13.41 -7.82
CA VAL A 313 3.59 -14.84 -7.70
C VAL A 313 3.68 -15.53 -9.06
N ARG A 314 3.10 -14.94 -10.11
CA ARG A 314 3.18 -15.49 -11.47
C ARG A 314 4.60 -15.52 -12.02
N THR A 315 5.40 -14.49 -11.77
CA THR A 315 6.81 -14.48 -12.15
C THR A 315 7.59 -15.58 -11.42
N TRP A 316 7.29 -15.84 -10.14
CA TRP A 316 7.92 -16.93 -9.39
C TRP A 316 7.52 -18.32 -9.87
N GLU A 317 6.33 -18.48 -10.47
CA GLU A 317 5.96 -19.75 -11.13
C GLU A 317 6.89 -20.06 -12.32
N GLU A 318 7.39 -19.04 -13.02
CA GLU A 318 8.27 -19.21 -14.18
C GLU A 318 9.76 -19.27 -13.81
N PHE A 319 10.19 -18.43 -12.87
CA PHE A 319 11.60 -18.23 -12.55
C PHE A 319 12.05 -18.82 -11.21
N GLY A 320 11.11 -19.37 -10.43
CA GLY A 320 11.33 -19.77 -9.04
C GLY A 320 11.05 -18.63 -8.05
N ALA A 321 10.59 -19.02 -6.87
CA ALA A 321 10.48 -18.10 -5.73
C ALA A 321 11.86 -17.72 -5.18
N PRO A 322 11.98 -16.57 -4.50
CA PRO A 322 13.22 -16.16 -3.86
C PRO A 322 13.63 -17.15 -2.75
N ASP A 323 14.95 -17.37 -2.59
CA ASP A 323 15.54 -18.23 -1.54
C ASP A 323 15.42 -17.65 -0.11
N GLY A 324 14.78 -16.48 0.04
CA GLY A 324 14.62 -15.80 1.32
C GLY A 324 13.55 -14.71 1.26
N GLU A 325 13.38 -14.05 2.39
CA GLU A 325 12.33 -13.03 2.55
C GLU A 325 12.72 -11.66 1.98
N ALA A 326 14.02 -11.40 1.85
CA ALA A 326 14.51 -10.13 1.35
C ALA A 326 14.30 -10.00 -0.17
N PRO A 327 13.84 -8.85 -0.67
CA PRO A 327 13.70 -8.66 -2.11
C PRO A 327 15.04 -8.63 -2.85
N GLY A 328 15.08 -9.27 -4.02
CA GLY A 328 16.24 -9.24 -4.90
C GLY A 328 16.52 -7.84 -5.49
N HIS A 329 17.75 -7.63 -5.97
CA HIS A 329 18.22 -6.36 -6.55
C HIS A 329 17.28 -5.80 -7.63
N ASP A 330 16.84 -6.66 -8.56
CA ASP A 330 15.98 -6.24 -9.67
C ASP A 330 14.58 -5.82 -9.24
N TYR A 331 14.02 -6.49 -8.22
CA TYR A 331 12.77 -6.03 -7.61
C TYR A 331 12.95 -4.69 -6.90
N LEU A 332 14.05 -4.50 -6.17
CA LEU A 332 14.34 -3.23 -5.51
C LEU A 332 14.51 -2.09 -6.53
N LEU A 333 15.08 -2.37 -7.70
CA LEU A 333 15.14 -1.43 -8.82
C LEU A 333 13.75 -1.11 -9.37
N PHE A 334 12.91 -2.12 -9.62
CA PHE A 334 11.52 -1.95 -10.05
C PHE A 334 10.74 -1.07 -9.06
N ARG A 335 10.83 -1.40 -7.77
CA ARG A 335 10.23 -0.64 -6.66
C ARG A 335 10.73 0.81 -6.62
N ARG A 336 12.03 1.04 -6.81
CA ARG A 336 12.61 2.39 -6.84
C ARG A 336 12.03 3.23 -7.99
N ILE A 337 11.84 2.64 -9.17
CA ILE A 337 11.22 3.31 -10.31
C ILE A 337 9.79 3.73 -9.95
N LEU A 338 8.99 2.84 -9.37
CA LEU A 338 7.64 3.17 -8.90
C LEU A 338 7.65 4.30 -7.86
N LYS A 339 8.54 4.20 -6.86
CA LYS A 339 8.68 5.20 -5.79
C LYS A 339 9.02 6.59 -6.31
N ASN A 340 9.75 6.68 -7.42
CA ASN A 340 10.15 7.96 -8.01
C ASN A 340 9.08 8.52 -8.94
N GLU A 341 8.52 7.70 -9.84
CA GLU A 341 7.63 8.18 -10.89
C GLU A 341 6.22 8.51 -10.37
N VAL A 342 5.68 7.70 -9.46
CA VAL A 342 4.31 7.90 -8.96
C VAL A 342 4.15 9.25 -8.24
N PRO A 343 5.00 9.64 -7.26
CA PRO A 343 4.90 10.95 -6.62
C PRO A 343 5.27 12.12 -7.55
N ALA A 344 6.22 11.93 -8.47
CA ALA A 344 6.62 12.97 -9.41
C ALA A 344 5.45 13.36 -10.31
N LEU A 345 4.68 12.37 -10.79
CA LEU A 345 3.50 12.62 -11.59
C LEU A 345 2.36 13.22 -10.79
N PHE A 346 2.18 12.83 -9.53
CA PHE A 346 1.26 13.51 -8.64
C PHE A 346 1.61 14.99 -8.44
N THR A 347 2.89 15.30 -8.26
CA THR A 347 3.38 16.68 -8.13
C THR A 347 3.18 17.49 -9.41
N MET A 348 3.50 16.91 -10.57
CA MET A 348 3.26 17.54 -11.87
C MET A 348 1.76 17.77 -12.10
N SER A 349 0.91 16.80 -11.74
CA SER A 349 -0.55 16.93 -11.84
C SER A 349 -1.07 18.07 -11.00
N ALA A 350 -0.60 18.17 -9.75
CA ALA A 350 -0.95 19.28 -8.88
C ALA A 350 -0.60 20.64 -9.49
N ARG A 351 0.59 20.73 -10.11
CA ARG A 351 1.03 21.96 -10.78
C ARG A 351 0.14 22.31 -11.98
N ILE A 352 -0.25 21.32 -12.79
CA ILE A 352 -1.12 21.53 -13.96
C ILE A 352 -2.52 21.96 -13.52
N ALA A 353 -3.12 21.24 -12.57
CA ALA A 353 -4.46 21.53 -12.06
C ALA A 353 -4.55 22.94 -11.44
N ARG A 354 -3.52 23.35 -10.67
CA ARG A 354 -3.40 24.73 -10.18
C ARG A 354 -3.32 25.75 -11.30
N ARG A 355 -2.55 25.49 -12.36
CA ARG A 355 -2.46 26.39 -13.53
C ARG A 355 -3.78 26.50 -14.29
N GLN A 356 -4.56 25.41 -14.31
CA GLN A 356 -5.85 25.35 -14.99
C GLN A 356 -7.02 25.84 -14.12
N ASN A 357 -6.76 26.31 -12.90
CA ASN A 357 -7.79 26.68 -11.92
C ASN A 357 -8.88 25.61 -11.78
N GLU A 358 -8.49 24.33 -11.74
CA GLU A 358 -9.45 23.23 -11.59
C GLU A 358 -10.21 23.41 -10.25
N PRO A 359 -11.54 23.64 -10.26
CA PRO A 359 -12.28 24.10 -9.08
C PRO A 359 -12.33 23.09 -7.92
N ARG A 360 -12.01 21.82 -8.20
CA ARG A 360 -12.08 20.69 -7.26
C ARG A 360 -10.71 20.08 -6.99
N PHE A 361 -9.63 20.75 -7.38
CA PHE A 361 -8.31 20.22 -7.15
C PHE A 361 -7.92 20.36 -5.67
N GLN A 362 -7.83 19.22 -4.98
CA GLN A 362 -7.11 19.11 -3.72
C GLN A 362 -5.81 18.32 -3.95
N PRO A 363 -4.64 18.85 -3.56
CA PRO A 363 -3.43 18.07 -3.62
C PRO A 363 -3.53 16.90 -2.64
N LEU A 364 -3.06 15.72 -3.04
CA LEU A 364 -2.89 14.61 -2.11
C LEU A 364 -2.09 15.09 -0.89
N ASP A 365 -2.61 14.79 0.30
CA ASP A 365 -1.93 15.09 1.54
C ASP A 365 -0.55 14.38 1.59
N GLY A 366 0.31 14.85 2.49
CA GLY A 366 1.65 14.26 2.64
C GLY A 366 1.59 12.77 2.99
N TRP A 367 0.54 12.36 3.71
CA TRP A 367 0.31 10.98 4.12
C TRP A 367 0.02 10.06 2.93
N THR A 368 -0.89 10.42 2.04
CA THR A 368 -1.24 9.61 0.86
C THR A 368 -0.06 9.46 -0.07
N ARG A 369 0.74 10.52 -0.26
CA ARG A 369 2.00 10.45 -1.01
C ARG A 369 3.01 9.47 -0.37
N ALA A 370 3.17 9.52 0.95
CA ALA A 370 4.03 8.58 1.67
C ALA A 370 3.54 7.12 1.60
N MET A 371 2.22 6.90 1.65
CA MET A 371 1.60 5.59 1.49
C MET A 371 1.94 4.95 0.14
N PHE A 372 1.83 5.71 -0.95
CA PHE A 372 2.19 5.21 -2.30
C PHE A 372 3.68 4.94 -2.45
N ALA A 373 4.54 5.83 -1.93
CA ALA A 373 5.97 5.75 -2.12
C ALA A 373 6.60 4.57 -1.35
N ASP A 374 6.26 4.42 -0.06
CA ASP A 374 6.99 3.53 0.84
C ASP A 374 6.18 2.30 1.26
N VAL A 375 4.88 2.48 1.52
CA VAL A 375 4.05 1.43 2.11
C VAL A 375 3.56 0.43 1.06
N PHE A 376 2.92 0.90 -0.02
CA PHE A 376 2.31 -0.02 -0.99
C PHE A 376 3.36 -0.75 -1.84
N SER A 377 4.43 -0.07 -2.24
CA SER A 377 5.48 -0.68 -3.07
C SER A 377 6.32 -1.73 -2.31
N GLY A 378 6.52 -1.55 -1.00
CA GLY A 378 7.18 -2.53 -0.14
C GLY A 378 6.29 -3.75 0.12
N ARG A 379 5.00 -3.50 0.42
CA ARG A 379 4.04 -4.56 0.75
C ARG A 379 3.80 -5.56 -0.36
N ALA A 380 3.96 -5.19 -1.62
CA ALA A 380 3.67 -6.11 -2.71
C ALA A 380 4.53 -7.39 -2.66
N TRP A 381 5.80 -7.25 -2.25
CA TRP A 381 6.70 -8.38 -2.04
C TRP A 381 6.24 -9.28 -0.89
N ASP A 382 5.95 -8.68 0.27
CA ASP A 382 5.47 -9.41 1.44
C ASP A 382 4.15 -10.14 1.16
N GLN A 383 3.24 -9.51 0.41
CA GLN A 383 1.98 -10.15 0.00
C GLN A 383 2.24 -11.29 -0.97
N ALA A 384 3.13 -11.13 -1.93
CA ALA A 384 3.52 -12.22 -2.82
C ALA A 384 4.11 -13.40 -2.03
N LEU A 385 5.02 -13.15 -1.08
CA LEU A 385 5.60 -14.19 -0.21
C LEU A 385 4.54 -14.96 0.59
N ARG A 386 3.44 -14.30 0.97
CA ARG A 386 2.32 -14.95 1.67
C ARG A 386 1.42 -15.75 0.74
N LEU A 387 1.23 -15.27 -0.47
CA LEU A 387 0.45 -15.96 -1.49
C LEU A 387 1.19 -17.16 -2.06
N TRP A 388 2.52 -17.13 -2.10
CA TRP A 388 3.33 -18.17 -2.71
C TRP A 388 3.12 -19.56 -2.10
N PRO A 389 3.14 -19.78 -0.78
CA PRO A 389 2.85 -21.10 -0.20
C PRO A 389 1.48 -21.67 -0.59
N LEU A 390 0.53 -20.83 -1.02
CA LEU A 390 -0.81 -21.24 -1.44
C LEU A 390 -0.86 -21.62 -2.94
N HIS A 391 0.23 -21.50 -3.69
CA HIS A 391 0.21 -21.66 -5.15
C HIS A 391 -0.29 -23.03 -5.63
N ASP A 392 -0.03 -24.09 -4.85
CA ASP A 392 -0.47 -25.47 -5.12
C ASP A 392 -1.91 -25.76 -4.66
N ASP A 393 -2.46 -25.00 -3.71
CA ASP A 393 -3.87 -25.10 -3.28
C ASP A 393 -4.69 -24.02 -3.99
N LEU A 394 -5.28 -24.39 -5.13
CA LEU A 394 -6.08 -23.47 -5.95
C LEU A 394 -7.27 -22.86 -5.18
N ALA A 395 -7.83 -23.56 -4.20
CA ALA A 395 -8.94 -23.05 -3.39
C ALA A 395 -8.45 -21.98 -2.42
N ASP A 396 -7.37 -22.23 -1.68
CA ASP A 396 -6.77 -21.24 -0.78
C ASP A 396 -6.23 -20.04 -1.53
N ARG A 397 -5.58 -20.27 -2.67
CA ARG A 397 -5.13 -19.20 -3.56
C ARG A 397 -6.30 -18.34 -4.03
N GLY A 398 -7.42 -18.95 -4.37
CA GLY A 398 -8.66 -18.26 -4.75
C GLY A 398 -9.15 -17.32 -3.65
N VAL A 399 -9.32 -17.86 -2.43
CA VAL A 399 -9.78 -17.09 -1.26
C VAL A 399 -8.81 -15.97 -0.90
N ALA A 400 -7.50 -16.24 -0.91
CA ALA A 400 -6.49 -15.23 -0.62
C ALA A 400 -6.48 -14.11 -1.65
N ARG A 401 -6.67 -14.43 -2.94
CA ARG A 401 -6.80 -13.45 -4.02
C ARG A 401 -8.06 -12.59 -3.85
N GLU A 402 -9.20 -13.20 -3.54
CA GLU A 402 -10.45 -12.47 -3.28
C GLU A 402 -10.34 -11.55 -2.06
N THR A 403 -9.66 -12.01 -1.00
CA THR A 403 -9.39 -11.20 0.19
C THR A 403 -8.53 -10.00 -0.15
N LEU A 404 -7.45 -10.20 -0.94
CA LEU A 404 -6.57 -9.13 -1.39
C LEU A 404 -7.31 -8.11 -2.27
N ASP A 405 -8.16 -8.59 -3.17
CA ASP A 405 -9.00 -7.77 -4.03
C ASP A 405 -9.96 -6.91 -3.21
N ALA A 406 -10.73 -7.53 -2.30
CA ALA A 406 -11.69 -6.83 -1.46
C ALA A 406 -11.01 -5.81 -0.53
N ALA A 407 -9.86 -6.15 0.07
CA ALA A 407 -9.08 -5.22 0.88
C ALA A 407 -8.55 -4.04 0.06
N THR A 408 -8.11 -4.29 -1.17
CA THR A 408 -7.64 -3.24 -2.08
C THR A 408 -8.78 -2.32 -2.51
N ALA A 409 -9.97 -2.88 -2.77
CA ALA A 409 -11.18 -2.11 -3.08
C ALA A 409 -11.58 -1.20 -1.91
N GLN A 410 -11.62 -1.73 -0.69
CA GLN A 410 -11.96 -0.96 0.50
C GLN A 410 -10.96 0.17 0.74
N LEU A 411 -9.65 -0.10 0.57
CA LEU A 411 -8.62 0.93 0.64
C LEU A 411 -8.83 2.03 -0.41
N GLY A 412 -9.28 1.67 -1.60
CA GLY A 412 -9.69 2.63 -2.64
C GLY A 412 -10.81 3.55 -2.17
N GLU A 413 -11.90 2.99 -1.64
CA GLU A 413 -13.03 3.79 -1.14
C GLU A 413 -12.60 4.74 0.00
N LEU A 414 -11.71 4.29 0.89
CA LEU A 414 -11.18 5.10 1.98
C LEU A 414 -10.29 6.25 1.51
N LEU A 415 -9.51 6.04 0.44
CA LEU A 415 -8.76 7.12 -0.18
C LEU A 415 -9.71 8.23 -0.69
N MET A 416 -10.93 7.86 -1.12
CA MET A 416 -11.91 8.83 -1.64
C MET A 416 -12.69 9.54 -0.54
N GLU A 417 -13.01 8.87 0.57
CA GLU A 417 -13.69 9.50 1.72
C GLU A 417 -12.89 10.67 2.32
N ARG A 418 -11.56 10.68 2.12
CA ARG A 418 -10.68 11.75 2.60
C ARG A 418 -10.46 12.89 1.62
N SER A 419 -10.77 12.69 0.34
CA SER A 419 -10.64 13.71 -0.71
C SER A 419 -11.91 14.57 -0.85
N LEU A 420 -13.03 14.11 -0.27
CA LEU A 420 -14.30 14.84 -0.14
C LEU A 420 -14.32 15.62 1.17
#